data_AF-A0A8C0QHN5-F1
#
_entry.id   AF-A0A8C0QHN5-F1
#
_cell.length_a   1.000
_cell.length_b   1.000
_cell.length_c   1.000
_cell.angle_alpha   90.00
_cell.angle_beta   90.00
_cell.angle_gamma   90.00
#
_symmetry.space_group_name_H-M   'P 1'
#
loop_
_entity.id
_entity.type
_entity.pdbx_description
1 polymer ?
#
loop_
_entity_poly.entity_id
_entity_poly.type
_entity_poly.pdbx_seq_one_letter_code
_entity_poly.pdbx_strand_id
1 'polypeptide(L)'
;MPLFCSGKCLCPTRKLCSHGQDQKWHDKQYKKAYLGTALKTNPFGGISHAKGIVLEKVGVEVKQPNSAIRKCAGVQLIKNGKKKKITAFVLFMVV
;
A
#
# COMPACT_ATOMS: atom_id res chain seq x y z
N MET A 1 -29.48 2.27 -15.28
CA MET A 1 -29.67 1.08 -16.15
C MET A 1 -29.80 -0.12 -15.23
N PRO A 2 -30.92 -0.87 -15.22
CA PRO A 2 -31.10 -1.95 -14.26
C PRO A 2 -30.26 -3.17 -14.67
N LEU A 3 -29.55 -3.74 -13.70
CA LEU A 3 -28.80 -4.99 -13.86
C LEU A 3 -29.78 -6.15 -14.09
N PHE A 4 -29.58 -6.87 -15.19
CA PHE A 4 -30.25 -8.12 -15.48
C PHE A 4 -29.76 -9.17 -14.47
N CYS A 5 -30.61 -9.57 -13.53
CA CYS A 5 -30.29 -10.62 -12.56
C CYS A 5 -30.11 -11.97 -13.26
N SER A 6 -28.88 -12.50 -13.25
CA SER A 6 -28.56 -13.84 -13.76
C SER A 6 -29.33 -14.93 -13.01
N GLY A 7 -30.19 -15.64 -13.75
CA GLY A 7 -30.51 -17.04 -13.52
C GLY A 7 -31.53 -17.35 -12.41
N LYS A 8 -32.83 -17.28 -12.74
CA LYS A 8 -33.90 -17.89 -11.95
C LYS A 8 -33.99 -19.40 -12.28
N CYS A 9 -33.19 -20.22 -11.60
CA CYS A 9 -33.41 -21.66 -11.49
C CYS A 9 -33.68 -21.99 -10.03
N LEU A 10 -34.55 -22.95 -9.73
CA LEU A 10 -35.20 -23.19 -8.43
C LEU A 10 -34.26 -23.50 -7.24
N CYS A 11 -32.94 -23.58 -7.47
CA CYS A 11 -31.90 -23.76 -6.44
C CYS A 11 -30.56 -23.08 -6.85
N PRO A 12 -30.49 -21.74 -6.99
CA PRO A 12 -29.34 -21.01 -7.54
C PRO A 12 -28.30 -20.61 -6.48
N THR A 13 -28.51 -20.99 -5.21
CA THR A 13 -27.72 -20.49 -4.06
C THR A 13 -26.23 -20.78 -4.19
N ARG A 14 -25.81 -21.98 -4.62
CA ARG A 14 -24.38 -22.31 -4.81
C ARG A 14 -23.70 -21.47 -5.89
N LYS A 15 -24.39 -21.25 -7.02
CA LYS A 15 -23.85 -20.45 -8.14
C LYS A 15 -23.69 -18.99 -7.72
N LEU A 16 -24.68 -18.43 -7.03
CA LEU A 16 -24.62 -17.08 -6.49
C LEU A 16 -23.53 -16.92 -5.42
N CYS A 17 -23.35 -17.91 -4.54
CA CYS A 17 -22.25 -17.90 -3.56
C CYS A 17 -20.87 -17.95 -4.22
N SER A 18 -20.66 -18.84 -5.20
CA SER A 18 -19.40 -18.93 -5.94
C SER A 18 -19.10 -17.61 -6.66
N HIS A 19 -20.09 -17.05 -7.36
CA HIS A 19 -19.92 -15.79 -8.07
C HIS A 19 -19.63 -14.63 -7.12
N GLY A 20 -20.29 -14.58 -5.95
CA GLY A 20 -20.01 -13.58 -4.91
C GLY A 20 -18.62 -13.74 -4.29
N GLN A 21 -18.08 -14.96 -4.19
CA GLN A 21 -16.70 -15.19 -3.78
C GLN A 21 -15.72 -14.66 -4.82
N ASP A 22 -15.94 -14.95 -6.11
CA ASP A 22 -15.11 -14.44 -7.20
C ASP A 22 -15.10 -12.91 -7.24
N GLN A 23 -16.28 -12.28 -7.10
CA GLN A 23 -16.41 -10.82 -6.99
C GLN A 23 -15.63 -10.24 -5.80
N LYS A 24 -15.62 -10.91 -4.64
CA LYS A 24 -14.83 -10.47 -3.47
C LYS A 24 -13.32 -10.49 -3.76
N TRP A 25 -12.83 -11.42 -4.56
CA TRP A 25 -11.41 -11.46 -4.93
C TRP A 25 -10.98 -10.32 -5.85
N HIS A 26 -11.92 -9.73 -6.58
CA HIS A 26 -11.67 -8.53 -7.38
C HIS A 26 -11.59 -7.25 -6.53
N ASP A 27 -12.11 -7.27 -5.29
CA ASP A 27 -11.93 -6.17 -4.35
C ASP A 27 -10.47 -6.12 -3.84
N LYS A 28 -9.81 -4.99 -4.12
CA LYS A 28 -8.41 -4.74 -3.73
C LYS A 28 -8.23 -4.76 -2.22
N GLN A 29 -9.21 -4.28 -1.45
CA GLN A 29 -9.13 -4.25 0.01
C GLN A 29 -9.20 -5.67 0.57
N TYR A 30 -10.15 -6.47 0.11
CA TYR A 30 -10.31 -7.87 0.49
C TYR A 30 -9.05 -8.68 0.15
N LYS A 31 -8.54 -8.54 -1.08
CA LYS A 31 -7.32 -9.22 -1.53
C LYS A 31 -6.09 -8.84 -0.71
N LYS A 32 -5.94 -7.56 -0.34
CA LYS A 32 -4.81 -7.07 0.48
C LYS A 32 -4.84 -7.61 1.91
N ALA A 33 -6.04 -7.70 2.49
CA ALA A 33 -6.24 -8.27 3.82
C ALA A 33 -6.00 -9.79 3.82
N TYR A 34 -6.62 -10.52 2.88
CA TYR A 34 -6.55 -11.97 2.80
C TYR A 34 -5.13 -12.48 2.50
N LEU A 35 -4.41 -11.84 1.57
CA LEU A 35 -3.04 -12.25 1.22
C LEU A 35 -1.99 -11.85 2.28
N GLY A 36 -2.36 -11.06 3.29
CA GLY A 36 -1.42 -10.58 4.31
C GLY A 36 -0.28 -9.72 3.73
N THR A 37 -0.43 -9.18 2.52
CA THR A 37 0.60 -8.40 1.80
C THR A 37 1.10 -7.24 2.66
N ALA A 38 0.21 -6.62 3.44
CA ALA A 38 0.53 -5.50 4.32
C ALA A 38 1.53 -5.86 5.44
N LEU A 39 1.63 -7.13 5.85
CA LEU A 39 2.59 -7.57 6.85
C LEU A 39 3.92 -8.01 6.21
N LYS A 40 3.86 -8.63 5.03
CA LYS A 40 5.04 -9.20 4.36
C LYS A 40 5.86 -8.18 3.58
N THR A 41 5.23 -7.26 2.87
CA THR A 41 5.93 -6.33 1.96
C THR A 41 6.24 -4.98 2.61
N ASN A 42 5.35 -4.52 3.50
CA ASN A 42 5.48 -3.23 4.16
C ASN A 42 6.77 -3.19 5.01
N PRO A 43 7.66 -2.20 4.83
CA PRO A 43 8.81 -2.04 5.70
C PRO A 43 8.46 -1.83 7.18
N PHE A 44 7.27 -1.34 7.53
CA PHE A 44 6.87 -1.15 8.93
C PHE A 44 6.28 -2.40 9.60
N GLY A 45 6.04 -3.48 8.84
CA GLY A 45 5.52 -4.75 9.38
C GLY A 45 4.13 -4.64 10.02
N GLY A 46 3.31 -3.66 9.63
CA GLY A 46 1.96 -3.45 10.17
C GLY A 46 1.86 -2.44 11.33
N ILE A 47 2.96 -1.78 11.70
CA ILE A 47 3.00 -0.75 12.74
C ILE A 47 2.82 0.64 12.12
N SER A 48 2.21 1.58 12.86
CA SER A 48 2.01 2.98 12.43
C SER A 48 3.33 3.77 12.32
N HIS A 49 4.24 3.58 13.27
CA HIS A 49 5.51 4.33 13.36
C HIS A 49 6.71 3.41 13.63
N ALA A 50 7.89 3.83 13.19
CA ALA A 50 9.15 3.17 13.51
C ALA A 50 10.28 4.17 13.71
N LYS A 51 11.24 3.77 14.56
CA LYS A 51 12.48 4.50 14.79
C LYS A 51 13.56 4.04 13.81
N GLY A 52 14.37 4.97 13.35
CA GLY A 52 15.43 4.70 12.38
C GLY A 52 16.64 5.61 12.55
N ILE A 53 17.72 5.23 11.88
CA ILE A 53 19.00 5.94 11.83
C ILE A 53 19.12 6.59 10.45
N VAL A 54 19.55 7.85 10.40
CA VAL A 54 19.78 8.59 9.16
C VAL A 54 21.13 8.18 8.57
N LEU A 55 21.16 7.89 7.27
CA LEU A 55 22.37 7.54 6.53
C LEU A 55 22.86 8.69 5.64
N GLU A 56 21.99 9.17 4.76
CA GLU A 56 22.34 10.06 3.66
C GLU A 56 21.24 11.10 3.44
N LYS A 57 21.64 12.31 3.02
CA LYS A 57 20.72 13.38 2.63
C LYS A 57 20.38 13.18 1.15
N VAL A 58 19.09 13.14 0.82
CA VAL A 58 18.59 12.88 -0.53
C VAL A 58 17.79 14.10 -1.00
N GLY A 59 18.05 14.57 -2.22
CA GLY A 59 17.19 15.54 -2.91
C GLY A 59 16.30 14.81 -3.89
N VAL A 60 14.98 14.90 -3.75
CA VAL A 60 14.03 14.33 -4.72
C VAL A 60 13.46 15.47 -5.55
N GLU A 61 13.66 15.39 -6.87
CA GLU A 61 13.07 16.34 -7.81
C GLU A 61 11.54 16.20 -7.81
N VAL A 62 10.86 17.34 -7.86
CA VAL A 62 9.40 17.36 -7.98
C VAL A 62 8.99 16.91 -9.38
N LYS A 63 7.87 16.20 -9.48
CA LYS A 63 7.30 15.84 -10.78
C LYS A 63 6.96 17.12 -11.55
N GLN A 64 7.34 17.17 -12.83
CA GLN A 64 6.95 18.22 -13.78
C GLN A 64 5.44 18.49 -13.65
N PRO A 65 4.95 19.76 -13.63
CA PRO A 65 5.54 20.97 -14.21
C PRO A 65 6.37 21.88 -13.26
N ASN A 66 6.52 21.53 -11.98
CA ASN A 66 7.21 22.37 -11.01
C ASN A 66 8.71 22.02 -10.92
N SER A 67 9.57 23.05 -10.88
CA SER A 67 11.02 22.89 -10.73
C SER A 67 11.46 23.19 -9.30
N ALA A 68 11.34 22.21 -8.41
CA ALA A 68 11.79 22.32 -7.02
C ALA A 68 12.42 21.01 -6.52
N ILE A 69 13.29 21.10 -5.51
CA ILE A 69 13.94 19.95 -4.88
C ILE A 69 13.36 19.76 -3.49
N ARG A 70 12.71 18.62 -3.23
CA ARG A 70 12.25 18.27 -1.88
C ARG A 70 13.38 17.63 -1.09
N LYS A 71 13.61 18.15 0.12
CA LYS A 71 14.65 17.65 1.03
C LYS A 71 14.16 16.39 1.72
N CYS A 72 14.90 15.30 1.52
CA CYS A 72 14.62 13.98 2.07
C CYS A 72 15.84 13.43 2.82
N ALA A 73 15.59 12.47 3.69
CA ALA A 73 16.62 11.70 4.36
C ALA A 73 16.45 10.21 4.04
N GLY A 74 17.54 9.53 3.69
CA GLY A 74 17.61 8.08 3.65
C GLY A 74 17.74 7.53 5.06
N VAL A 75 16.77 6.73 5.50
CA VAL A 75 16.66 6.21 6.87
C VAL A 75 16.65 4.68 6.85
N GLN A 76 17.43 4.07 7.74
CA GLN A 76 17.35 2.64 8.04
C GLN A 76 16.49 2.43 9.29
N LEU A 77 15.52 1.52 9.22
CA LEU A 77 14.72 1.15 10.39
C LEU A 77 15.52 0.24 11.33
N ILE A 78 15.46 0.52 12.64
CA ILE A 78 16.14 -0.29 13.66
C ILE A 78 15.60 -1.75 13.62
N LYS A 79 14.29 -1.92 13.45
CA LYS A 79 13.61 -3.22 13.52
C LYS A 79 13.98 -4.19 12.38
N ASN A 80 14.40 -3.68 11.23
CA ASN A 80 14.74 -4.50 10.04
C ASN A 80 16.24 -4.55 9.75
N GLY A 81 17.06 -3.86 10.55
CA GLY A 81 18.48 -3.66 10.28
C GLY A 81 18.75 -3.03 8.91
N LYS A 82 19.90 -3.38 8.32
CA LYS A 82 20.45 -2.72 7.13
C LYS A 82 19.78 -3.09 5.79
N LYS A 83 18.82 -4.04 5.76
CA LYS A 83 18.32 -4.63 4.50
C LYS A 83 17.31 -3.76 3.73
N LYS A 84 16.65 -2.80 4.37
CA LYS A 84 15.69 -1.88 3.70
C LYS A 84 15.98 -0.43 4.08
N LYS A 85 16.45 0.36 3.11
CA LYS A 85 16.52 1.82 3.20
C LYS A 85 15.17 2.41 2.80
N ILE A 86 14.69 3.40 3.55
CA ILE A 86 13.44 4.13 3.26
C ILE A 86 13.80 5.60 3.12
N THR A 87 13.16 6.30 2.19
CA THR A 87 13.28 7.75 2.07
C THR A 87 12.15 8.43 2.84
N ALA A 88 12.51 9.33 3.75
CA ALA A 88 11.58 10.13 4.53
C ALA A 88 11.68 11.61 4.12
N PHE A 89 10.53 12.28 3.99
CA PHE A 89 10.49 13.72 3.76
C PHE A 89 10.74 14.48 5.07
N VAL A 90 11.52 15.56 4.99
CA VAL A 90 11.76 16.46 6.12
C VAL A 90 10.87 17.69 5.93
N LEU A 91 9.87 17.88 6.81
CA LEU A 91 8.86 18.94 6.69
C LEU A 91 9.43 20.34 6.96
N PHE A 92 10.52 20.43 7.75
CA PHE A 92 11.15 21.69 8.14
C PHE A 92 12.50 21.85 7.42
N MET A 93 12.48 22.25 6.16
CA MET A 93 13.60 23.01 5.60
C MET A 93 12.99 24.19 4.84
N VAL A 94 12.96 25.33 5.53
CA VAL A 94 12.67 26.65 4.96
C VAL A 94 13.75 26.92 3.91
N VAL A 95 13.33 27.04 2.65
CA VAL A 95 13.94 27.92 1.65
C VAL A 95 12.82 28.80 1.16
#